data_AF-A0AAP6CX79-F1
#
_entry.id   AF-A0AAP6CX79-F1
#
_cell.length_a   1.000
_cell.length_b   1.000
_cell.length_c   1.000
_cell.angle_alpha   90.00
_cell.angle_beta   90.00
_cell.angle_gamma   90.00
#
_symmetry.space_group_name_H-M   'P 1'
#
loop_
_entity.id
_entity.type
_entity.pdbx_description
1 polymer ?
#
loop_
_entity_poly.entity_id
_entity_poly.type
_entity_poly.pdbx_seq_one_letter_code
_entity_poly.pdbx_strand_id
1 'polypeptide(L)'
;MAGNKWQISDELWEKMAPLIPEHKTHHPLGTHRKRVDNRAAMNAIFFVLRTGCQWNALNATGICSSSSAHRRFQEWRDAGVFER
;
A
#
# COMPACT_ATOMS: atom_id res chain seq x y z
N MET A 1 1.49 -19.90 12.52
CA MET A 1 0.70 -19.27 11.44
C MET A 1 1.61 -19.17 10.24
N ALA A 2 1.37 -19.95 9.18
CA ALA A 2 2.17 -19.84 7.96
C ALA A 2 1.90 -18.45 7.37
N GLY A 3 2.86 -17.52 7.51
CA GLY A 3 2.76 -16.20 6.93
C GLY A 3 2.46 -16.33 5.45
N ASN A 4 1.39 -15.70 4.98
CA ASN A 4 1.06 -15.67 3.58
C ASN A 4 2.29 -15.11 2.84
N LYS A 5 3.02 -15.93 2.08
CA LYS A 5 4.34 -15.63 1.46
C LYS A 5 4.35 -14.37 0.59
N TRP A 6 3.16 -13.87 0.32
CA TRP A 6 2.82 -12.80 -0.61
C TRP A 6 2.31 -11.53 0.10
N GLN A 7 2.38 -11.49 1.43
CA GLN A 7 2.01 -10.34 2.26
C GLN A 7 3.14 -10.03 3.25
N ILE A 8 3.13 -8.80 3.78
CA ILE A 8 4.08 -8.40 4.82
C ILE A 8 3.68 -9.05 6.16
N SER A 9 4.67 -9.43 6.96
CA SER A 9 4.42 -9.91 8.32
C SER A 9 3.81 -8.81 9.19
N ASP A 10 3.07 -9.20 10.23
CA ASP A 10 2.54 -8.27 11.23
C ASP A 10 3.68 -7.47 11.87
N GLU A 11 4.77 -8.12 12.24
CA GLU A 11 5.94 -7.47 12.86
C GLU A 11 6.58 -6.39 11.98
N LEU A 12 6.66 -6.63 10.66
CA LEU A 12 7.17 -5.64 9.72
C LEU A 12 6.17 -4.50 9.53
N TRP A 13 4.88 -4.84 9.46
CA TRP A 13 3.82 -3.85 9.36
C TRP A 13 3.81 -2.90 10.57
N GLU A 14 3.98 -3.41 11.79
CA GLU A 14 4.01 -2.59 13.00
C GLU A 14 5.16 -1.57 13.01
N LYS A 15 6.29 -1.90 12.37
CA LYS A 15 7.40 -0.95 12.18
C LYS A 15 7.13 0.07 11.09
N MET A 16 6.47 -0.33 10.01
CA MET A 16 6.20 0.54 8.85
C MET A 16 4.99 1.46 9.05
N ALA A 17 3.92 0.98 9.68
CA ALA A 17 2.66 1.71 9.81
C ALA A 17 2.81 3.11 10.43
N PRO A 18 3.65 3.34 11.47
CA PRO A 18 3.88 4.66 12.05
C PRO A 18 4.65 5.62 11.13
N LEU A 19 5.39 5.10 10.15
CA LEU A 19 6.16 5.91 9.21
C LEU A 19 5.28 6.47 8.08
N ILE A 20 4.11 5.87 7.86
CA ILE A 20 3.20 6.27 6.81
C ILE A 20 2.58 7.63 7.19
N PRO A 21 2.77 8.68 6.37
CA PRO A 21 2.23 10.00 6.68
C PRO A 21 0.70 9.96 6.73
N GLU A 22 0.13 10.63 7.73
CA GLU A 22 -1.32 10.78 7.83
C GLU A 22 -1.83 11.61 6.65
N HIS A 23 -2.78 11.03 5.91
CA HIS A 23 -3.40 11.75 4.80
C HIS A 23 -4.61 12.53 5.27
N LYS A 24 -4.45 13.84 5.44
CA LYS A 24 -5.54 14.75 5.78
C LYS A 24 -6.49 14.90 4.58
N THR A 25 -7.68 14.35 4.70
CA THR A 25 -8.74 14.54 3.70
C THR A 25 -9.50 15.82 4.02
N HIS A 26 -9.08 16.95 3.45
CA HIS A 26 -9.83 18.20 3.52
C HIS A 26 -10.75 18.30 2.31
N HIS A 27 -11.94 17.69 2.38
CA HIS A 27 -12.97 17.93 1.36
C HIS A 27 -14.29 18.38 2.01
N PRO A 28 -14.83 19.56 1.64
CA PRO A 28 -15.96 20.19 2.33
C PRO A 28 -17.26 19.39 2.26
N LEU A 29 -17.43 18.51 1.27
CA LEU A 29 -18.65 17.71 1.08
C LEU A 29 -18.53 16.26 1.59
N GLY A 30 -17.34 15.81 2.01
CA GLY A 30 -17.14 14.42 2.49
C GLY A 30 -17.40 13.29 1.47
N THR A 31 -17.78 13.59 0.22
CA THR A 31 -18.27 12.62 -0.76
C THR A 31 -17.18 12.04 -1.68
N HIS A 32 -16.00 11.70 -1.14
CA HIS A 32 -15.01 10.94 -1.92
C HIS A 32 -14.94 9.48 -1.48
N ARG A 33 -14.68 8.61 -2.46
CA ARG A 33 -14.41 7.20 -2.23
C ARG A 33 -13.26 7.07 -1.23
N LYS A 34 -13.49 6.34 -0.14
CA LYS A 34 -12.46 6.07 0.88
C LYS A 34 -11.19 5.55 0.19
N ARG A 35 -10.03 6.06 0.64
CA ARG A 35 -8.74 5.57 0.14
C ARG A 35 -8.59 4.08 0.47
N VAL A 36 -7.80 3.40 -0.33
CA VAL A 36 -7.39 2.02 -0.04
C VAL A 36 -6.70 1.98 1.32
N ASP A 37 -7.04 0.97 2.11
CA ASP A 37 -6.38 0.70 3.39
C ASP A 37 -4.86 0.66 3.23
N ASN A 38 -4.13 1.23 4.19
CA ASN A 38 -2.68 1.33 4.08
C ASN A 38 -2.03 -0.05 4.07
N ARG A 39 -2.54 -1.01 4.84
CA ARG A 39 -1.99 -2.36 4.85
C ARG A 39 -2.25 -3.10 3.55
N ALA A 40 -3.46 -2.95 2.99
CA ALA A 40 -3.77 -3.48 1.67
C ALA A 40 -2.87 -2.90 0.58
N ALA A 41 -2.62 -1.59 0.60
CA ALA A 41 -1.70 -0.94 -0.33
C ALA A 41 -0.25 -1.44 -0.17
N MET A 42 0.23 -1.59 1.06
CA MET A 42 1.57 -2.11 1.34
C MET A 42 1.74 -3.57 0.89
N ASN A 43 0.74 -4.41 1.16
CA ASN A 43 0.71 -5.79 0.67
C ASN A 43 0.75 -5.86 -0.87
N ALA A 44 -0.01 -5.00 -1.54
CA ALA A 44 0.00 -4.92 -2.99
C ALA A 44 1.36 -4.50 -3.56
N ILE A 45 1.99 -3.48 -2.96
CA ILE A 45 3.33 -3.02 -3.36
C ILE A 45 4.35 -4.15 -3.13
N PHE A 46 4.33 -4.78 -1.95
CA PHE A 46 5.20 -5.90 -1.63
C PHE A 46 5.03 -7.07 -2.61
N PHE A 47 3.79 -7.40 -2.98
CA PHE A 47 3.50 -8.44 -3.95
C PHE A 47 4.14 -8.15 -5.32
N VAL A 48 3.98 -6.93 -5.84
CA VAL A 48 4.56 -6.50 -7.12
C VAL A 48 6.09 -6.58 -7.05
N LEU A 49 6.71 -6.05 -5.99
CA LEU A 49 8.16 -6.08 -5.82
C LEU A 49 8.71 -7.50 -5.65
N ARG A 50 7.96 -8.38 -4.98
CA ARG A 50 8.38 -9.76 -4.71
C ARG A 50 8.28 -10.66 -5.95
N THR A 51 7.28 -10.43 -6.79
CA THR A 51 7.00 -11.24 -7.99
C THR A 51 7.63 -10.67 -9.25
N GLY A 52 7.94 -9.38 -9.27
CA GLY A 52 8.39 -8.67 -10.47
C GLY A 52 7.29 -8.51 -11.53
N CYS A 53 6.02 -8.73 -11.17
CA CYS A 53 4.93 -8.62 -12.12
C CYS A 53 4.68 -7.16 -12.53
N GLN A 54 4.04 -6.96 -13.68
CA GLN A 54 3.60 -5.63 -14.09
C GLN A 54 2.54 -5.10 -13.12
N TRP A 55 2.55 -3.79 -12.83
CA TRP A 55 1.56 -3.17 -11.96
C TRP A 55 0.12 -3.49 -12.35
N ASN A 56 -0.20 -3.54 -13.65
CA ASN A 56 -1.57 -3.85 -14.10
C ASN A 56 -1.99 -5.30 -13.80
N ALA A 57 -1.04 -6.23 -13.70
CA ALA A 57 -1.34 -7.61 -13.30
C ALA A 57 -1.80 -7.70 -11.83
N LEU A 58 -1.44 -6.72 -10.98
CA LEU A 58 -1.95 -6.64 -9.61
C LEU A 58 -3.48 -6.62 -9.55
N ASN A 59 -4.17 -6.05 -10.55
CA ASN A 59 -5.63 -5.97 -10.56
C ASN A 59 -6.29 -7.35 -10.44
N ALA A 60 -5.66 -8.40 -10.97
CA ALA A 60 -6.16 -9.78 -10.89
C ALA A 60 -6.09 -10.37 -9.47
N THR A 61 -5.28 -9.80 -8.56
CA THR A 61 -5.12 -10.30 -7.19
C THR A 61 -6.25 -9.91 -6.26
N GLY A 62 -7.04 -8.89 -6.62
CA GLY A 62 -8.11 -8.35 -5.77
C GLY A 62 -7.63 -7.61 -4.51
N ILE A 63 -6.32 -7.46 -4.27
CA ILE A 63 -5.79 -6.76 -3.09
C ILE A 63 -6.18 -5.29 -3.12
N CYS A 64 -5.83 -4.59 -4.21
CA CYS A 64 -6.33 -3.27 -4.56
C CYS A 64 -6.04 -2.97 -6.04
N SER A 65 -6.50 -1.82 -6.54
CA SER A 65 -6.22 -1.42 -7.93
C SER A 65 -4.74 -1.06 -8.12
N SER A 66 -4.20 -1.39 -9.30
CA SER A 66 -2.84 -1.05 -9.72
C SER A 66 -2.53 0.43 -9.56
N SER A 67 -3.47 1.28 -9.98
CA SER A 67 -3.39 2.73 -9.83
C SER A 67 -3.29 3.20 -8.38
N SER A 68 -4.05 2.58 -7.47
CA SER A 68 -4.02 2.95 -6.05
C SER A 68 -2.72 2.53 -5.39
N ALA A 69 -2.24 1.31 -5.66
CA ALA A 69 -0.98 0.81 -5.16
C ALA A 69 0.20 1.64 -5.67
N HIS A 70 0.23 1.93 -6.98
CA HIS A 70 1.31 2.71 -7.58
C HIS A 70 1.34 4.16 -7.07
N ARG A 71 0.17 4.81 -6.94
CA ARG A 71 0.08 6.15 -6.34
C ARG A 71 0.61 6.15 -4.91
N ARG A 72 0.24 5.13 -4.10
CA ARG A 72 0.74 5.00 -2.72
C ARG A 72 2.23 4.76 -2.66
N PHE A 73 2.77 3.94 -3.57
CA PHE A 73 4.20 3.72 -3.68
C PHE A 73 4.96 5.03 -3.93
N GLN A 74 4.49 5.86 -4.87
CA GLN A 74 5.09 7.18 -5.12
C GLN A 74 4.99 8.09 -3.91
N GLU A 75 3.78 8.24 -3.32
CA GLU A 75 3.55 9.07 -2.13
C GLU A 75 4.49 8.68 -0.97
N TRP A 76 4.67 7.39 -0.73
CA TRP A 76 5.48 6.88 0.38
C TRP A 76 6.98 6.92 0.09
N ARG A 77 7.38 6.70 -1.17
CA ARG A 77 8.76 6.90 -1.59
C ARG A 77 9.17 8.36 -1.43
N ASP A 78 8.35 9.29 -1.89
CA ASP A 78 8.66 10.72 -1.83
C ASP A 78 8.62 11.25 -0.38
N ALA A 79 7.85 10.59 0.50
CA ALA A 79 7.86 10.84 1.96
C ALA A 79 9.01 10.11 2.70
N GLY A 80 9.86 9.36 2.01
CA GLY A 80 11.00 8.64 2.61
C GLY A 80 10.60 7.46 3.51
N VAL A 81 9.41 6.89 3.34
CA VAL A 81 8.91 5.76 4.16
C VAL A 81 9.80 4.52 4.01
N PHE A 82 10.36 4.32 2.82
CA PHE A 82 11.19 3.14 2.51
C PHE A 82 12.68 3.33 2.80
N GLU A 83 13.09 4.52 3.23
CA GLU A 83 14.50 4.89 3.47
C GLU A 83 14.85 4.90 4.97
N ARG A 84 13.89 4.54 5.83
CA ARG A 84 13.97 4.61 7.29
C ARG A 84 14.11 3.24 7.94
#